data_AF-A0A7R9CJ61-F1
#
_entry.id   AF-A0A7R9CJ61-F1
#
_cell.length_a   1.000
_cell.length_b   1.000
_cell.length_c   1.000
_cell.angle_alpha   90.00
_cell.angle_beta   90.00
_cell.angle_gamma   90.00
#
_symmetry.space_group_name_H-M   'P 1'
#
loop_
_entity.id
_entity.type
_entity.pdbx_description
1 polymer ?
#
loop_
_entity_poly.entity_id
_entity_poly.type
_entity_poly.pdbx_seq_one_letter_code
_entity_poly.pdbx_strand_id
1 'polypeptide(L)'
;MRRKVKFRGNVSVFFVAEDLEYHLGGDGGPQNWPGLKLFLLRQDQTIPGETDAFARASAKEDIVFRESLTADDGQSRTRRTNIFFLKTHKCASSTVQNILMRMGSKHGLTFVLPSTGNYLGNPKPFIPELIGPTLVTPDSKYNIFTHHTRYNGTAMREVMYQDAPFVTIMREPVSLFESLYSYYGMSGFYNMNLTQFLRKPLVEIETLPRYARKIGVNQMSWDLGLDQDLFRSEAAMEHLIHKVEAEFQLVMVAEFMEVSLVLLKDLMGWDQEDITFLTLNARVQGSKVNLTLWERNRLAEVRSRDLSPPLFHEQKNNTGTREVNSADLLLYEHFNARFRAKVKDFGDDRMRREVSTLLDKNSELYERCIKSVTLPVDPGKAYNNFNSSKEISRLVRYVEPSRHVCSRYVLNDNLGELDYVCNHITLAELTFTEQLRTRQAEKMRVLSKIEGFLAWDPPGTI
;
A
#
# COMPACT_ATOMS: atom_id res chain seq x y z
N MET A 1 2.60 14.44 56.14
CA MET A 1 3.72 13.48 56.28
C MET A 1 4.25 13.13 54.89
N ARG A 2 5.53 13.40 54.60
CA ARG A 2 6.21 12.97 53.38
C ARG A 2 6.47 11.46 53.44
N ARG A 3 6.13 10.71 52.39
CA ARG A 3 6.84 9.45 52.06
C ARG A 3 7.11 9.39 50.56
N LYS A 4 8.40 9.51 50.23
CA LYS A 4 8.98 9.11 48.94
C LYS A 4 8.98 7.58 48.88
N VAL A 5 8.57 7.00 47.75
CA VAL A 5 8.88 5.61 47.40
C VAL A 5 9.67 5.63 46.09
N LYS A 6 10.87 5.04 46.15
CA LYS A 6 11.84 4.86 45.05
C LYS A 6 11.39 3.70 44.16
N PHE A 7 11.41 3.88 42.84
CA PHE A 7 11.35 2.76 41.89
C PHE A 7 12.72 2.09 41.78
N ARG A 8 12.76 0.76 41.93
CA ARG A 8 13.84 -0.13 41.49
C ARG A 8 13.20 -1.45 41.06
N GLY A 9 13.35 -1.81 39.79
CA GLY A 9 12.96 -3.12 39.27
C GLY A 9 12.77 -3.08 37.75
N ASN A 10 13.63 -3.80 37.03
CA ASN A 10 13.50 -4.07 35.60
C ASN A 10 12.18 -4.81 35.36
N VAL A 11 11.30 -4.28 34.50
CA VAL A 11 10.14 -5.03 34.02
C VAL A 11 10.55 -5.79 32.78
N SER A 12 10.75 -7.09 32.94
CA SER A 12 10.81 -8.07 31.86
C SER A 12 9.39 -8.42 31.45
N VAL A 13 9.04 -8.32 30.17
CA VAL A 13 7.74 -8.77 29.64
C VAL A 13 7.97 -10.02 28.77
N PHE A 14 7.35 -11.14 29.17
CA PHE A 14 7.20 -12.36 28.39
C PHE A 14 5.78 -12.44 27.82
N PHE A 15 5.61 -12.96 26.60
CA PHE A 15 4.31 -13.18 25.94
C PHE A 15 4.03 -14.69 25.82
N VAL A 16 2.79 -15.09 26.15
CA VAL A 16 2.20 -16.40 25.82
C VAL A 16 0.94 -16.13 24.99
N ALA A 17 0.69 -16.96 23.97
CA ALA A 17 -0.51 -16.95 23.16
C ALA A 17 -1.53 -17.95 23.70
N GLU A 18 -2.82 -17.57 23.78
CA GLU A 18 -3.91 -18.53 23.85
C GLU A 18 -5.19 -17.96 23.22
N ASP A 19 -5.86 -18.83 22.43
CA ASP A 19 -7.22 -18.68 21.91
C ASP A 19 -8.22 -19.18 22.96
N LEU A 20 -9.32 -18.47 23.22
CA LEU A 20 -10.57 -19.05 23.74
C LEU A 20 -11.75 -18.06 23.61
N GLU A 21 -12.85 -18.52 23.00
CA GLU A 21 -14.17 -17.89 23.01
C GLU A 21 -14.81 -17.97 24.42
N TYR A 22 -15.61 -16.97 24.82
CA TYR A 22 -16.99 -17.13 25.33
C TYR A 22 -17.68 -15.77 25.67
N HIS A 23 -19.01 -15.77 25.57
CA HIS A 23 -19.95 -14.64 25.73
C HIS A 23 -20.27 -14.18 27.16
N LEU A 24 -20.67 -12.89 27.28
CA LEU A 24 -21.83 -12.30 27.99
C LEU A 24 -21.51 -11.12 28.94
N GLY A 25 -22.32 -10.05 28.84
CA GLY A 25 -22.54 -9.03 29.89
C GLY A 25 -22.12 -7.61 29.52
N GLY A 26 -23.09 -6.71 29.32
CA GLY A 26 -22.86 -5.30 29.00
C GLY A 26 -22.46 -4.44 30.21
N ASP A 27 -21.69 -3.38 29.95
CA ASP A 27 -22.05 -1.98 30.25
C ASP A 27 -20.95 -1.04 29.68
N GLY A 28 -21.35 0.21 29.39
CA GLY A 28 -20.60 1.18 28.58
C GLY A 28 -19.25 1.69 29.14
N GLY A 29 -18.30 1.89 28.24
CA GLY A 29 -16.97 2.50 28.44
C GLY A 29 -16.12 2.41 27.15
N PRO A 30 -15.13 3.29 26.91
CA PRO A 30 -14.57 3.53 25.58
C PRO A 30 -13.92 2.26 25.01
N GLN A 31 -14.30 1.94 23.77
CA GLN A 31 -13.94 0.73 23.07
C GLN A 31 -12.41 0.57 22.97
N ASN A 32 -11.91 -0.45 23.66
CA ASN A 32 -10.55 -0.94 23.56
C ASN A 32 -10.21 -1.29 22.10
N TRP A 33 -9.09 -0.76 21.63
CA TRP A 33 -8.44 -1.12 20.37
C TRP A 33 -8.06 -2.61 20.37
N PRO A 34 -8.59 -3.47 19.49
CA PRO A 34 -8.13 -4.83 19.37
C PRO A 34 -7.04 -4.89 18.30
N GLY A 35 -5.77 -5.03 18.71
CA GLY A 35 -4.73 -5.44 17.77
C GLY A 35 -3.30 -5.08 18.18
N LEU A 36 -2.69 -5.89 19.06
CA LEU A 36 -1.24 -6.02 19.07
C LEU A 36 -0.87 -7.51 19.24
N LYS A 37 -0.45 -8.15 18.16
CA LYS A 37 0.38 -9.37 18.22
C LYS A 37 1.82 -8.93 17.93
N LEU A 38 2.55 -8.61 18.99
CA LEU A 38 3.99 -8.35 18.92
C LEU A 38 4.72 -9.69 18.73
N PHE A 39 5.38 -9.89 17.59
CA PHE A 39 6.30 -11.02 17.39
C PHE A 39 7.73 -10.51 17.53
N LEU A 40 8.43 -10.92 18.59
CA LEU A 40 9.88 -10.84 18.72
C LEU A 40 10.43 -12.26 18.61
N LEU A 41 11.17 -12.54 17.53
CA LEU A 41 11.93 -13.79 17.41
C LEU A 41 13.28 -13.60 18.11
N ARG A 42 13.52 -14.38 19.17
CA ARG A 42 14.89 -14.81 19.54
C ARG A 42 15.09 -16.21 18.97
N GLN A 43 16.22 -16.43 18.31
CA GLN A 43 16.88 -17.73 18.31
C GLN A 43 18.38 -17.48 18.51
N ASP A 44 18.82 -17.59 19.76
CA ASP A 44 20.15 -18.13 20.05
C ASP A 44 20.02 -19.63 19.85
N GLN A 45 20.75 -20.19 18.89
CA GLN A 45 21.51 -21.44 19.00
C GLN A 45 22.36 -21.58 17.73
N THR A 46 23.66 -21.37 17.88
CA THR A 46 24.69 -21.74 16.91
C THR A 46 24.75 -23.26 16.76
N ILE A 47 24.71 -23.76 15.52
CA ILE A 47 25.21 -25.10 15.17
C ILE A 47 26.21 -24.92 13.99
N PRO A 48 27.43 -25.49 14.05
CA PRO A 48 28.49 -25.22 13.09
C PRO A 48 28.56 -26.22 11.93
N GLY A 49 28.91 -25.73 10.75
CA GLY A 49 29.51 -26.50 9.64
C GLY A 49 28.61 -26.69 8.41
N GLU A 50 28.91 -25.97 7.33
CA GLU A 50 29.43 -26.52 6.05
C GLU A 50 29.35 -25.51 4.89
N THR A 51 30.55 -25.07 4.47
CA THR A 51 31.06 -24.77 3.10
C THR A 51 30.26 -23.82 2.19
N ASP A 52 30.68 -22.55 1.98
CA ASP A 52 31.90 -22.05 1.30
C ASP A 52 31.98 -22.37 -0.21
N ALA A 53 31.00 -21.86 -0.99
CA ALA A 53 31.14 -21.64 -2.43
C ALA A 53 30.20 -20.52 -2.95
N PHE A 54 28.97 -20.41 -2.40
CA PHE A 54 27.99 -19.37 -2.77
C PHE A 54 28.27 -17.99 -2.15
N ALA A 55 28.96 -17.94 -1.00
CA ALA A 55 29.22 -16.69 -0.27
C ALA A 55 30.12 -15.71 -1.02
N ARG A 56 30.91 -16.17 -2.00
CA ARG A 56 31.90 -15.31 -2.69
C ARG A 56 31.34 -14.55 -3.90
N ALA A 57 30.21 -14.99 -4.46
CA ALA A 57 29.52 -14.27 -5.53
C ALA A 57 28.58 -13.18 -4.98
N SER A 58 27.79 -13.50 -3.95
CA SER A 58 26.91 -12.53 -3.25
C SER A 58 27.69 -11.43 -2.52
N ALA A 59 28.87 -11.74 -1.95
CA ALA A 59 29.67 -10.75 -1.25
C ALA A 59 30.22 -9.65 -2.18
N LYS A 60 30.47 -9.93 -3.46
CA LYS A 60 30.99 -8.92 -4.39
C LYS A 60 29.93 -7.89 -4.82
N GLU A 61 28.66 -8.29 -4.93
CA GLU A 61 27.56 -7.37 -5.22
C GLU A 61 27.09 -6.62 -3.95
N ASP A 62 27.14 -7.27 -2.78
CA ASP A 62 26.88 -6.63 -1.48
C ASP A 62 27.93 -5.58 -1.11
N ILE A 63 29.18 -5.70 -1.56
CA ILE A 63 30.24 -4.71 -1.29
C ILE A 63 29.98 -3.40 -2.05
N VAL A 64 29.45 -3.46 -3.27
CA VAL A 64 29.10 -2.26 -4.06
C VAL A 64 27.90 -1.53 -3.44
N PHE A 65 26.97 -2.25 -2.80
CA PHE A 65 25.84 -1.64 -2.08
C PHE A 65 26.22 -1.14 -0.67
N ARG A 66 27.22 -1.77 -0.02
CA ARG A 66 27.71 -1.39 1.32
C ARG A 66 28.45 -0.06 1.36
N GLU A 67 29.16 0.32 0.30
CA GLU A 67 29.82 1.65 0.25
C GLU A 67 28.84 2.83 0.26
N SER A 68 27.54 2.61 0.00
CA SER A 68 26.49 3.64 0.14
C SER A 68 25.87 3.72 1.53
N LEU A 69 26.10 2.75 2.43
CA LEU A 69 25.33 2.62 3.68
C LEU A 69 26.17 2.58 4.96
N THR A 70 27.49 2.73 4.87
CA THR A 70 28.34 2.91 6.06
C THR A 70 29.00 4.29 6.04
N ALA A 71 28.23 5.30 6.44
CA ALA A 71 28.73 6.52 7.04
C ALA A 71 27.69 6.97 8.07
N ASP A 72 27.83 6.45 9.30
CA ASP A 72 27.35 7.16 10.48
C ASP A 72 28.33 8.31 10.73
N ASP A 73 28.07 9.41 10.03
CA ASP A 73 28.56 10.73 10.37
C ASP A 73 27.34 11.63 10.36
N GLY A 74 27.24 12.58 11.29
CA GLY A 74 26.05 13.38 11.58
C GLY A 74 25.54 14.31 10.47
N GLN A 75 25.52 13.88 9.20
CA GLN A 75 24.90 14.54 8.08
C GLN A 75 23.38 14.32 8.11
N SER A 76 22.65 15.42 8.26
CA SER A 76 21.22 15.50 7.98
C SER A 76 20.95 14.88 6.60
N ARG A 77 20.27 13.72 6.56
CA ARG A 77 19.89 13.07 5.30
C ARG A 77 19.07 14.04 4.47
N THR A 78 19.45 14.22 3.21
CA THR A 78 18.72 15.10 2.29
C THR A 78 17.30 14.61 2.10
N ARG A 79 16.33 15.45 2.46
CA ARG A 79 14.89 15.18 2.29
C ARG A 79 14.57 15.00 0.81
N ARG A 80 14.06 13.82 0.43
CA ARG A 80 13.63 13.49 -0.93
C ARG A 80 12.20 13.97 -1.17
N THR A 81 11.94 14.43 -2.40
CA THR A 81 10.60 14.84 -2.86
C THR A 81 10.09 14.00 -4.03
N ASN A 82 10.99 13.31 -4.73
CA ASN A 82 10.65 12.44 -5.85
C ASN A 82 10.38 11.02 -5.33
N ILE A 83 9.31 10.38 -5.79
CA ILE A 83 8.96 8.99 -5.43
C ILE A 83 7.99 8.38 -6.43
N PHE A 84 8.32 7.16 -6.86
CA PHE A 84 7.36 6.29 -7.53
C PHE A 84 6.76 5.33 -6.50
N PHE A 85 5.44 5.30 -6.39
CA PHE A 85 4.72 4.36 -5.56
C PHE A 85 3.72 3.55 -6.40
N LEU A 86 4.04 2.27 -6.62
CA LEU A 86 3.09 1.35 -7.24
C LEU A 86 2.00 0.99 -6.23
N LYS A 87 0.84 1.63 -6.41
CA LYS A 87 -0.37 1.39 -5.63
C LYS A 87 -1.04 0.07 -6.02
N THR A 88 -0.68 -1.02 -5.32
CA THR A 88 -1.31 -2.35 -5.43
C THR A 88 -2.72 -2.35 -4.83
N HIS A 89 -3.62 -3.15 -5.40
CA HIS A 89 -5.02 -3.17 -4.99
C HIS A 89 -5.20 -3.87 -3.63
N LYS A 90 -5.97 -3.24 -2.75
CA LYS A 90 -6.37 -3.75 -1.41
C LYS A 90 -5.22 -4.10 -0.44
N CYS A 91 -4.03 -3.60 -0.71
CA CYS A 91 -2.85 -3.72 0.17
C CYS A 91 -2.71 -2.52 1.14
N ALA A 92 -3.82 -1.92 1.58
CA ALA A 92 -3.82 -0.68 2.37
C ALA A 92 -3.07 0.51 1.71
N SER A 93 -2.90 0.45 0.39
CA SER A 93 -2.13 1.40 -0.41
C SER A 93 -2.75 2.80 -0.50
N SER A 94 -4.05 2.95 -0.24
CA SER A 94 -4.72 4.26 -0.13
C SER A 94 -4.18 5.12 1.02
N THR A 95 -3.72 4.49 2.12
CA THR A 95 -3.10 5.22 3.25
C THR A 95 -1.79 5.86 2.80
N VAL A 96 -0.93 5.08 2.15
CA VAL A 96 0.35 5.55 1.61
C VAL A 96 0.10 6.60 0.52
N GLN A 97 -0.84 6.36 -0.39
CA GLN A 97 -1.22 7.34 -1.41
C GLN A 97 -1.66 8.68 -0.78
N ASN A 98 -2.48 8.67 0.27
CA ASN A 98 -2.89 9.90 0.93
C ASN A 98 -1.69 10.65 1.55
N ILE A 99 -0.75 9.95 2.19
CA ILE A 99 0.51 10.53 2.66
C ILE A 99 1.24 11.24 1.51
N LEU A 100 1.45 10.54 0.39
CA LEU A 100 2.17 11.08 -0.77
C LEU A 100 1.45 12.27 -1.42
N MET A 101 0.11 12.20 -1.54
CA MET A 101 -0.69 13.30 -2.09
C MET A 101 -0.67 14.54 -1.19
N ARG A 102 -0.75 14.38 0.14
CA ARG A 102 -0.61 15.51 1.09
C ARG A 102 0.78 16.12 1.01
N MET A 103 1.81 15.29 0.99
CA MET A 103 3.19 15.75 0.85
C MET A 103 3.39 16.56 -0.43
N GLY A 104 3.01 16.03 -1.59
CA GLY A 104 3.19 16.76 -2.84
C GLY A 104 2.31 18.00 -2.94
N SER A 105 1.07 17.96 -2.47
CA SER A 105 0.17 19.12 -2.48
C SER A 105 0.66 20.25 -1.56
N LYS A 106 1.16 19.92 -0.36
CA LYS A 106 1.73 20.88 0.58
C LYS A 106 2.95 21.60 0.02
N HIS A 107 3.76 20.90 -0.78
CA HIS A 107 5.02 21.40 -1.33
C HIS A 107 4.93 21.83 -2.80
N GLY A 108 3.73 21.88 -3.40
CA GLY A 108 3.54 22.32 -4.78
C GLY A 108 4.21 21.42 -5.83
N LEU A 109 4.40 20.14 -5.50
CA LEU A 109 5.03 19.12 -6.35
C LEU A 109 4.11 18.68 -7.48
N THR A 110 4.72 18.15 -8.53
CA THR A 110 4.04 17.61 -9.71
C THR A 110 3.76 16.12 -9.55
N PHE A 111 2.67 15.68 -10.16
CA PHE A 111 2.18 14.31 -10.08
C PHE A 111 1.96 13.74 -11.48
N VAL A 112 2.28 12.45 -11.64
CA VAL A 112 1.73 11.66 -12.75
C VAL A 112 0.24 11.42 -12.44
N LEU A 113 -0.66 12.07 -13.19
CA LEU A 113 -2.10 12.07 -12.92
C LEU A 113 -2.90 11.58 -14.14
N PRO A 114 -3.95 10.77 -13.93
CA PRO A 114 -4.89 10.47 -15.00
C PRO A 114 -5.76 11.69 -15.32
N SER A 115 -6.11 11.85 -16.59
CA SER A 115 -7.00 12.93 -17.05
C SER A 115 -8.38 12.88 -16.41
N THR A 116 -8.86 11.69 -16.04
CA THR A 116 -10.12 11.49 -15.31
C THR A 116 -10.00 10.30 -14.34
N GLY A 117 -10.83 10.26 -13.30
CA GLY A 117 -10.82 9.16 -12.33
C GLY A 117 -9.48 9.01 -11.60
N ASN A 118 -9.08 7.77 -11.33
CA ASN A 118 -7.90 7.43 -10.53
C ASN A 118 -7.00 6.32 -11.14
N TYR A 119 -7.14 6.04 -12.44
CA TYR A 119 -6.36 5.01 -13.14
C TYR A 119 -5.56 5.58 -14.31
N LEU A 120 -4.27 5.30 -14.31
CA LEU A 120 -3.36 5.45 -15.44
C LEU A 120 -3.11 4.06 -16.05
N GLY A 121 -4.02 3.63 -16.93
CA GLY A 121 -3.99 2.29 -17.51
C GLY A 121 -4.74 1.27 -16.67
N ASN A 122 -4.26 0.02 -16.68
CA ASN A 122 -4.90 -1.17 -16.12
C ASN A 122 -6.28 -1.43 -16.79
N PRO A 123 -6.40 -2.36 -17.75
CA PRO A 123 -5.60 -3.59 -17.87
C PRO A 123 -4.28 -3.48 -18.63
N LYS A 124 -4.08 -2.44 -19.45
CA LYS A 124 -2.81 -2.26 -20.16
C LYS A 124 -1.75 -1.64 -19.24
N PRO A 125 -0.47 -2.04 -19.37
CA PRO A 125 0.63 -1.38 -18.66
C PRO A 125 0.65 0.12 -18.90
N PHE A 126 1.27 0.85 -17.98
CA PHE A 126 1.49 2.29 -18.12
C PHE A 126 2.31 2.59 -19.38
N ILE A 127 1.92 3.66 -20.06
CA ILE A 127 2.70 4.36 -21.09
C ILE A 127 2.55 5.88 -20.85
N PRO A 128 3.54 6.72 -21.18
CA PRO A 128 3.51 8.16 -20.90
C PRO A 128 2.31 8.90 -21.53
N GLU A 129 1.81 8.43 -22.68
CA GLU A 129 0.69 9.04 -23.42
C GLU A 129 -0.64 8.98 -22.67
N LEU A 130 -0.72 8.21 -21.58
CA LEU A 130 -1.88 8.19 -20.69
C LEU A 130 -2.00 9.47 -19.85
N ILE A 131 -0.94 10.27 -19.79
CA ILE A 131 -0.97 11.58 -19.13
C ILE A 131 -1.62 12.58 -20.09
N GLY A 132 -2.68 13.25 -19.61
CA GLY A 132 -3.39 14.24 -20.41
C GLY A 132 -2.50 15.42 -20.80
N PRO A 133 -2.68 16.02 -21.99
CA PRO A 133 -1.82 17.10 -22.49
C PRO A 133 -1.78 18.33 -21.57
N THR A 134 -2.87 18.60 -20.84
CA THR A 134 -2.93 19.71 -19.87
C THR A 134 -2.14 19.45 -18.58
N LEU A 135 -1.64 18.23 -18.39
CA LEU A 135 -0.93 17.77 -17.20
C LEU A 135 0.55 17.47 -17.48
N VAL A 136 0.99 17.60 -18.73
CA VAL A 136 2.37 17.42 -19.16
C VAL A 136 3.24 18.55 -18.59
N THR A 137 4.29 18.19 -17.87
CA THR A 137 5.29 19.14 -17.36
C THR A 137 6.28 19.52 -18.47
N PRO A 138 6.92 20.71 -18.41
CA PRO A 138 7.85 21.14 -19.47
C PRO A 138 8.99 20.16 -19.77
N ASP A 139 9.51 19.48 -18.74
CA ASP A 139 10.57 18.47 -18.84
C ASP A 139 10.02 17.03 -18.97
N SER A 140 8.69 16.86 -19.01
CA SER A 140 8.00 15.57 -18.96
C SER A 140 8.39 14.70 -17.76
N LYS A 141 8.89 15.31 -16.68
CA LYS A 141 9.23 14.65 -15.43
C LYS A 141 8.29 15.05 -14.30
N TYR A 142 8.13 14.14 -13.35
CA TYR A 142 7.20 14.28 -12.24
C TYR A 142 7.86 13.90 -10.92
N ASN A 143 7.46 14.60 -9.86
CA ASN A 143 7.94 14.28 -8.52
C ASN A 143 7.26 13.02 -7.98
N ILE A 144 5.93 12.88 -8.12
CA ILE A 144 5.19 11.80 -7.47
C ILE A 144 4.34 11.01 -8.46
N PHE A 145 4.46 9.68 -8.45
CA PHE A 145 3.51 8.78 -9.12
C PHE A 145 2.90 7.86 -8.06
N THR A 146 1.60 8.00 -7.79
CA THR A 146 0.94 7.24 -6.71
C THR A 146 -0.48 6.71 -7.05
N HIS A 147 -0.93 6.84 -8.30
CA HIS A 147 -2.26 6.41 -8.74
C HIS A 147 -2.27 4.97 -9.26
N HIS A 148 -3.45 4.36 -9.34
CA HIS A 148 -3.55 2.99 -9.83
C HIS A 148 -3.06 2.88 -11.26
N THR A 149 -2.20 1.91 -11.51
CA THR A 149 -1.61 1.65 -12.81
C THR A 149 -1.30 0.16 -12.92
N ARG A 150 -0.71 -0.25 -14.04
CA ARG A 150 -0.11 -1.57 -14.21
C ARG A 150 1.36 -1.37 -14.55
N TYR A 151 2.24 -2.01 -13.80
CA TYR A 151 3.66 -1.68 -13.78
C TYR A 151 4.32 -1.85 -15.15
N ASN A 152 5.09 -0.84 -15.53
CA ASN A 152 5.98 -0.84 -16.69
C ASN A 152 7.21 -0.02 -16.30
N GLY A 153 8.22 -0.70 -15.72
CA GLY A 153 9.40 -0.04 -15.17
C GLY A 153 10.12 0.88 -16.16
N THR A 154 10.16 0.53 -17.45
CA THR A 154 10.77 1.35 -18.50
C THR A 154 10.02 2.68 -18.66
N ALA A 155 8.71 2.62 -18.96
CA ALA A 155 7.88 3.82 -19.12
C ALA A 155 7.80 4.67 -17.85
N MET A 156 7.88 4.04 -16.67
CA MET A 156 7.87 4.76 -15.39
C MET A 156 9.17 5.52 -15.17
N ARG A 157 10.33 4.96 -15.50
CA ARG A 157 11.62 5.67 -15.42
C ARG A 157 11.72 6.82 -16.44
N GLU A 158 11.00 6.75 -17.54
CA GLU A 158 10.90 7.85 -18.51
C GLU A 158 10.22 9.09 -17.92
N VAL A 159 9.23 8.93 -17.04
CA VAL A 159 8.47 10.06 -16.46
C VAL A 159 8.92 10.46 -15.07
N MET A 160 9.70 9.62 -14.37
CA MET A 160 10.21 9.95 -13.03
C MET A 160 11.60 10.58 -13.09
N TYR A 161 11.93 11.43 -12.12
CA TYR A 161 13.31 11.89 -11.90
C TYR A 161 14.22 10.71 -11.50
N GLN A 162 15.51 10.80 -11.87
CA GLN A 162 16.47 9.70 -11.71
C GLN A 162 16.71 9.29 -10.25
N ASP A 163 16.55 10.22 -9.32
CA ASP A 163 16.73 10.01 -7.87
C ASP A 163 15.46 9.48 -7.18
N ALA A 164 14.36 9.29 -7.90
CA ALA A 164 13.10 8.81 -7.34
C ALA A 164 13.21 7.33 -6.92
N PRO A 165 13.11 6.99 -5.63
CA PRO A 165 12.95 5.61 -5.23
C PRO A 165 11.60 5.06 -5.70
N PHE A 166 11.62 3.81 -6.12
CA PHE A 166 10.48 2.97 -6.44
C PHE A 166 10.08 2.18 -5.20
N VAL A 167 8.84 2.38 -4.80
CA VAL A 167 8.23 1.79 -3.62
C VAL A 167 6.95 1.08 -4.02
N THR A 168 6.64 -0.03 -3.37
CA THR A 168 5.32 -0.66 -3.46
C THR A 168 4.92 -1.23 -2.11
N ILE A 169 3.72 -1.79 -2.02
CA ILE A 169 3.20 -2.43 -0.81
C ILE A 169 2.53 -3.75 -1.17
N MET A 170 2.77 -4.77 -0.36
CA MET A 170 2.17 -6.10 -0.51
C MET A 170 1.34 -6.44 0.71
N ARG A 171 0.50 -7.47 0.57
CA ARG A 171 -0.38 -7.97 1.62
C ARG A 171 -0.53 -9.47 1.48
N GLU A 172 -0.75 -10.16 2.60
CA GLU A 172 -1.01 -11.59 2.65
C GLU A 172 -2.16 -11.97 1.67
N PRO A 173 -1.92 -12.87 0.69
CA PRO A 173 -2.81 -13.11 -0.44
C PRO A 173 -4.23 -13.58 -0.09
N VAL A 174 -4.41 -14.37 0.98
CA VAL A 174 -5.75 -14.84 1.41
C VAL A 174 -6.59 -13.65 1.84
N SER A 175 -6.05 -12.81 2.72
CA SER A 175 -6.74 -11.62 3.23
C SER A 175 -6.96 -10.56 2.15
N LEU A 176 -6.02 -10.46 1.19
CA LEU A 176 -6.13 -9.61 0.02
C LEU A 176 -7.31 -10.07 -0.86
N PHE A 177 -7.34 -11.34 -1.24
CA PHE A 177 -8.34 -11.85 -2.17
C PHE A 177 -9.74 -11.83 -1.56
N GLU A 178 -9.90 -12.19 -0.28
CA GLU A 178 -11.18 -12.01 0.44
C GLU A 178 -11.62 -10.55 0.39
N SER A 179 -10.69 -9.62 0.60
CA SER A 179 -10.99 -8.20 0.54
C SER A 179 -11.35 -7.74 -0.88
N LEU A 180 -10.75 -8.29 -1.94
CA LEU A 180 -11.12 -7.99 -3.32
C LEU A 180 -12.51 -8.53 -3.65
N TYR A 181 -12.76 -9.80 -3.30
CA TYR A 181 -13.98 -10.52 -3.60
C TYR A 181 -15.19 -9.80 -3.00
N SER A 182 -15.03 -9.41 -1.74
CA SER A 182 -16.00 -8.59 -1.05
C SER A 182 -16.08 -7.21 -1.73
N TYR A 183 -15.01 -6.42 -1.74
CA TYR A 183 -15.01 -5.00 -2.13
C TYR A 183 -15.57 -4.72 -3.52
N TYR A 184 -15.20 -5.53 -4.52
CA TYR A 184 -15.66 -5.33 -5.90
C TYR A 184 -17.00 -6.01 -6.20
N GLY A 185 -17.69 -6.54 -5.18
CA GLY A 185 -18.95 -7.25 -5.37
C GLY A 185 -18.81 -8.44 -6.31
N MET A 186 -17.68 -9.15 -6.24
CA MET A 186 -17.35 -10.22 -7.18
C MET A 186 -18.36 -11.36 -7.15
N SER A 187 -19.13 -11.50 -6.06
CA SER A 187 -20.19 -12.49 -6.01
C SER A 187 -21.26 -12.27 -7.09
N GLY A 188 -21.59 -11.01 -7.37
CA GLY A 188 -22.52 -10.66 -8.44
C GLY A 188 -21.89 -10.82 -9.82
N PHE A 189 -20.59 -10.52 -9.94
CA PHE A 189 -19.87 -10.64 -11.22
C PHE A 189 -19.69 -12.10 -11.66
N TYR A 190 -19.28 -12.99 -10.75
CA TYR A 190 -19.13 -14.43 -11.05
C TYR A 190 -20.43 -15.21 -10.86
N ASN A 191 -21.50 -14.59 -10.34
CA ASN A 191 -22.74 -15.25 -9.92
C ASN A 191 -22.50 -16.43 -8.95
N MET A 192 -21.53 -16.26 -8.04
CA MET A 192 -21.07 -17.27 -7.09
C MET A 192 -20.68 -16.57 -5.80
N ASN A 193 -20.91 -17.14 -4.63
CA ASN A 193 -20.22 -16.64 -3.43
C ASN A 193 -18.76 -17.14 -3.40
N LEU A 194 -17.96 -16.62 -2.46
CA LEU A 194 -16.54 -16.97 -2.37
C LEU A 194 -16.32 -18.48 -2.22
N THR A 195 -17.10 -19.16 -1.36
CA THR A 195 -17.00 -20.61 -1.18
C THR A 195 -17.29 -21.39 -2.46
N GLN A 196 -18.32 -20.99 -3.22
CA GLN A 196 -18.67 -21.60 -4.51
C GLN A 196 -17.57 -21.37 -5.55
N PHE A 197 -17.01 -20.16 -5.60
CA PHE A 197 -15.88 -19.83 -6.44
C PHE A 197 -14.67 -20.73 -6.13
N LEU A 198 -14.33 -20.91 -4.85
CA LEU A 198 -13.18 -21.72 -4.43
C LEU A 198 -13.34 -23.21 -4.69
N ARG A 199 -14.57 -23.70 -4.79
CA ARG A 199 -14.88 -25.10 -5.15
C ARG A 199 -14.65 -25.41 -6.63
N LYS A 200 -14.51 -24.39 -7.50
CA LYS A 200 -14.21 -24.64 -8.90
C LYS A 200 -12.83 -25.28 -9.09
N PRO A 201 -12.66 -26.10 -10.14
CA PRO A 201 -11.34 -26.51 -10.61
C PRO A 201 -10.45 -25.30 -10.87
N LEU A 202 -9.16 -25.40 -10.56
CA LEU A 202 -8.22 -24.27 -10.69
C LEU A 202 -8.11 -23.78 -12.12
N VAL A 203 -8.07 -24.71 -13.08
CA VAL A 203 -7.99 -24.40 -14.51
C VAL A 203 -9.19 -23.54 -14.95
N GLU A 204 -10.38 -23.78 -14.36
CA GLU A 204 -11.53 -22.90 -14.58
C GLU A 204 -11.31 -21.53 -13.94
N ILE A 205 -10.90 -21.47 -12.67
CA ILE A 205 -10.65 -20.20 -11.97
C ILE A 205 -9.64 -19.31 -12.73
N GLU A 206 -8.58 -19.92 -13.26
CA GLU A 206 -7.50 -19.23 -13.98
C GLU A 206 -7.92 -18.71 -15.36
N THR A 207 -9.00 -19.24 -15.93
CA THR A 207 -9.55 -18.77 -17.20
C THR A 207 -10.72 -17.80 -17.01
N LEU A 208 -11.18 -17.59 -15.78
CA LEU A 208 -12.25 -16.64 -15.49
C LEU A 208 -11.81 -15.22 -15.85
N PRO A 209 -12.73 -14.41 -16.40
CA PRO A 209 -12.44 -13.02 -16.73
C PRO A 209 -12.20 -12.23 -15.45
N ARG A 210 -11.28 -11.26 -15.52
CA ARG A 210 -11.06 -10.30 -14.43
C ARG A 210 -12.21 -9.30 -14.35
N TYR A 211 -12.63 -8.92 -13.15
CA TYR A 211 -13.60 -7.86 -12.93
C TYR A 211 -13.09 -6.54 -13.53
N ALA A 212 -13.93 -5.90 -14.35
CA ALA A 212 -13.57 -4.72 -15.16
C ALA A 212 -12.32 -4.91 -16.04
N ARG A 213 -11.90 -6.17 -16.30
CA ARG A 213 -10.62 -6.59 -16.89
C ARG A 213 -9.38 -6.31 -16.04
N LYS A 214 -9.54 -5.86 -14.79
CA LYS A 214 -8.44 -5.41 -13.91
C LYS A 214 -8.24 -6.28 -12.68
N ILE A 215 -9.33 -6.68 -12.04
CA ILE A 215 -9.30 -7.25 -10.70
C ILE A 215 -9.62 -8.75 -10.70
N GLY A 216 -8.81 -9.56 -10.02
CA GLY A 216 -9.02 -11.00 -9.91
C GLY A 216 -7.93 -11.73 -9.12
N VAL A 217 -7.71 -13.01 -9.41
CA VAL A 217 -6.66 -13.83 -8.76
C VAL A 217 -5.26 -13.29 -9.08
N ASN A 218 -4.30 -13.54 -8.19
CA ASN A 218 -2.92 -13.07 -8.27
C ASN A 218 -2.82 -11.56 -8.58
N GLN A 219 -3.53 -10.75 -7.80
CA GLN A 219 -3.69 -9.32 -8.06
C GLN A 219 -2.40 -8.53 -7.89
N MET A 220 -1.53 -8.88 -6.93
CA MET A 220 -0.25 -8.18 -6.75
C MET A 220 0.66 -8.41 -7.94
N SER A 221 0.73 -9.67 -8.41
CA SER A 221 1.48 -10.05 -9.62
C SER A 221 0.93 -9.34 -10.87
N TRP A 222 -0.40 -9.24 -10.99
CA TRP A 222 -1.06 -8.48 -12.07
C TRP A 222 -0.68 -7.00 -12.05
N ASP A 223 -0.73 -6.37 -10.87
CA ASP A 223 -0.40 -4.96 -10.69
C ASP A 223 1.07 -4.67 -11.01
N LEU A 224 1.96 -5.62 -10.72
CA LEU A 224 3.38 -5.61 -11.08
C LEU A 224 3.67 -5.95 -12.55
N GLY A 225 2.62 -6.12 -13.37
CA GLY A 225 2.75 -6.22 -14.82
C GLY A 225 2.81 -7.65 -15.35
N LEU A 226 2.68 -8.68 -14.51
CA LEU A 226 2.61 -10.07 -14.99
C LEU A 226 1.24 -10.37 -15.60
N ASP A 227 1.21 -10.97 -16.79
CA ASP A 227 -0.03 -11.38 -17.45
C ASP A 227 -0.61 -12.67 -16.82
N GLN A 228 -1.92 -12.83 -16.94
CA GLN A 228 -2.66 -13.89 -16.23
C GLN A 228 -2.29 -15.30 -16.67
N ASP A 229 -1.92 -15.49 -17.94
CA ASP A 229 -1.44 -16.75 -18.52
C ASP A 229 -0.05 -17.14 -17.99
N LEU A 230 0.69 -16.20 -17.41
CA LEU A 230 2.04 -16.43 -16.88
C LEU A 230 2.08 -16.70 -15.37
N PHE A 231 0.96 -16.63 -14.65
CA PHE A 231 0.91 -16.85 -13.19
C PHE A 231 1.40 -18.24 -12.74
N ARG A 232 1.45 -19.21 -13.66
CA ARG A 232 1.95 -20.58 -13.40
C ARG A 232 3.35 -20.83 -13.94
N SER A 233 3.92 -19.89 -14.68
CA SER A 233 5.27 -20.02 -15.22
C SER A 233 6.28 -19.72 -14.11
N GLU A 234 6.99 -20.75 -13.67
CA GLU A 234 8.07 -20.62 -12.67
C GLU A 234 9.13 -19.63 -13.15
N ALA A 235 9.54 -19.72 -14.42
CA ALA A 235 10.51 -18.80 -15.02
C ALA A 235 9.99 -17.34 -15.06
N ALA A 236 8.70 -17.13 -15.33
CA ALA A 236 8.13 -15.78 -15.33
C ALA A 236 8.02 -15.20 -13.90
N MET A 237 7.72 -16.06 -12.92
CA MET A 237 7.68 -15.67 -11.51
C MET A 237 9.07 -15.35 -10.96
N GLU A 238 10.08 -16.18 -11.27
CA GLU A 238 11.46 -15.93 -10.90
C GLU A 238 11.96 -14.62 -11.52
N HIS A 239 11.69 -14.40 -12.81
CA HIS A 239 12.01 -13.14 -13.48
C HIS A 239 11.32 -11.95 -12.82
N LEU A 240 10.03 -12.07 -12.46
CA LEU A 240 9.29 -11.02 -11.77
C LEU A 240 9.92 -10.69 -10.41
N ILE A 241 10.28 -11.71 -9.61
CA ILE A 241 10.89 -11.52 -8.28
C ILE A 241 12.22 -10.78 -8.43
N HIS A 242 13.13 -11.26 -9.28
CA HIS A 242 14.43 -10.60 -9.50
C HIS A 242 14.27 -9.18 -10.02
N LYS A 243 13.30 -8.95 -10.92
CA LYS A 243 13.00 -7.61 -11.42
C LYS A 243 12.54 -6.68 -10.31
N VAL A 244 11.62 -7.12 -9.46
CA VAL A 244 11.13 -6.28 -8.35
C VAL A 244 12.23 -6.02 -7.32
N GLU A 245 13.09 -7.00 -7.03
CA GLU A 245 14.24 -6.79 -6.15
C GLU A 245 15.24 -5.76 -6.69
N ALA A 246 15.53 -5.82 -8.00
CA ALA A 246 16.46 -4.90 -8.63
C ALA A 246 15.88 -3.47 -8.74
N GLU A 247 14.57 -3.34 -8.96
CA GLU A 247 13.95 -2.07 -9.30
C GLU A 247 13.36 -1.32 -8.10
N PHE A 248 12.85 -2.01 -7.07
CA PHE A 248 12.17 -1.39 -5.94
C PHE A 248 13.06 -1.31 -4.69
N GLN A 249 13.36 -0.08 -4.25
CA GLN A 249 14.18 0.15 -3.05
C GLN A 249 13.45 -0.27 -1.77
N LEU A 250 12.11 -0.23 -1.76
CA LEU A 250 11.30 -0.68 -0.64
C LEU A 250 10.02 -1.38 -1.12
N VAL A 251 9.83 -2.62 -0.65
CA VAL A 251 8.56 -3.32 -0.69
C VAL A 251 7.99 -3.35 0.72
N MET A 252 6.94 -2.57 0.95
CA MET A 252 6.24 -2.45 2.21
C MET A 252 5.32 -3.67 2.44
N VAL A 253 4.97 -3.95 3.71
CA VAL A 253 4.05 -5.04 4.08
C VAL A 253 2.88 -4.45 4.86
N ALA A 254 1.66 -4.61 4.35
CA ALA A 254 0.45 -3.98 4.87
C ALA A 254 0.12 -4.41 6.31
N GLU A 255 0.46 -5.64 6.69
CA GLU A 255 0.32 -6.19 8.04
C GLU A 255 1.21 -5.48 9.06
N PHE A 256 2.27 -4.81 8.59
CA PHE A 256 3.23 -4.06 9.39
C PHE A 256 3.28 -2.60 8.90
N MET A 257 2.11 -1.95 8.81
CA MET A 257 1.98 -0.62 8.22
C MET A 257 2.88 0.43 8.88
N GLU A 258 2.88 0.51 10.20
CA GLU A 258 3.66 1.48 10.97
C GLU A 258 5.16 1.27 10.76
N VAL A 259 5.61 0.02 10.81
CA VAL A 259 7.01 -0.37 10.53
C VAL A 259 7.38 -0.01 9.08
N SER A 260 6.49 -0.31 8.14
CA SER A 260 6.70 0.01 6.72
C SER A 260 6.81 1.52 6.49
N LEU A 261 5.99 2.31 7.18
CA LEU A 261 6.04 3.77 7.10
C LEU A 261 7.30 4.35 7.74
N VAL A 262 7.80 3.77 8.83
CA VAL A 262 9.10 4.14 9.41
C VAL A 262 10.24 3.87 8.43
N LEU A 263 10.24 2.72 7.73
CA LEU A 263 11.22 2.44 6.68
C LEU A 263 11.08 3.41 5.50
N LEU A 264 9.86 3.78 5.12
CA LEU A 264 9.63 4.79 4.08
C LEU A 264 10.15 6.17 4.51
N LYS A 265 9.90 6.58 5.75
CA LYS A 265 10.41 7.83 6.33
C LYS A 265 11.94 7.87 6.24
N ASP A 266 12.61 6.80 6.65
CA ASP A 266 14.06 6.70 6.62
C ASP A 266 14.62 6.75 5.18
N LEU A 267 13.97 6.02 4.26
CA LEU A 267 14.29 6.04 2.83
C LEU A 267 14.12 7.44 2.23
N MET A 268 13.14 8.20 2.67
CA MET A 268 12.84 9.52 2.11
C MET A 268 13.54 10.68 2.83
N GLY A 269 14.18 10.44 3.98
CA GLY A 269 14.71 11.51 4.83
C GLY A 269 13.59 12.43 5.33
N TRP A 270 12.44 11.86 5.67
CA TRP A 270 11.27 12.59 6.15
C TRP A 270 11.24 12.69 7.67
N ASP A 271 10.42 13.61 8.17
CA ASP A 271 10.12 13.75 9.58
C ASP A 271 8.96 12.83 9.95
N GLN A 272 8.72 12.66 11.25
CA GLN A 272 7.68 11.77 11.74
C GLN A 272 6.28 12.25 11.32
N GLU A 273 6.08 13.57 11.30
CA GLU A 273 4.84 14.25 10.91
C GLU A 273 4.42 13.91 9.48
N ASP A 274 5.39 13.73 8.58
CA ASP A 274 5.15 13.48 7.16
C ASP A 274 4.48 12.12 6.92
N ILE A 275 4.78 11.13 7.76
CA ILE A 275 4.23 9.77 7.66
C ILE A 275 3.03 9.52 8.58
N THR A 276 2.56 10.54 9.31
CA THR A 276 1.36 10.41 10.13
C THR A 276 0.15 10.07 9.28
N PHE A 277 -0.74 9.22 9.78
CA PHE A 277 -1.90 8.78 9.02
C PHE A 277 -3.08 8.48 9.93
N LEU A 278 -4.26 8.49 9.31
CA LEU A 278 -5.47 7.93 9.88
C LEU A 278 -5.87 6.72 9.05
N THR A 279 -6.43 5.72 9.72
CA THR A 279 -6.89 4.51 9.05
C THR A 279 -8.17 4.80 8.26
N LEU A 280 -8.01 5.19 6.99
CA LEU A 280 -9.11 5.39 6.08
C LEU A 280 -9.62 4.06 5.53
N ASN A 281 -10.92 3.99 5.26
CA ASN A 281 -11.57 2.86 4.61
C ASN A 281 -11.38 1.51 5.34
N ALA A 282 -11.22 1.55 6.66
CA ALA A 282 -11.24 0.35 7.49
C ALA A 282 -12.63 -0.28 7.48
N ARG A 283 -12.69 -1.57 7.16
CA ARG A 283 -13.91 -2.36 7.24
C ARG A 283 -14.35 -2.49 8.70
N VAL A 284 -15.62 -2.20 8.97
CA VAL A 284 -16.23 -2.36 10.30
C VAL A 284 -16.14 -3.83 10.76
N GLN A 285 -15.86 -4.04 12.04
CA GLN A 285 -15.80 -5.38 12.66
C GLN A 285 -17.15 -6.08 12.46
N GLY A 286 -17.13 -7.26 11.81
CA GLY A 286 -18.34 -8.00 11.40
C GLY A 286 -18.65 -7.96 9.89
N SER A 287 -18.05 -7.04 9.12
CA SER A 287 -18.17 -7.01 7.64
C SER A 287 -17.12 -7.85 6.92
N LYS A 288 -16.17 -8.44 7.66
CA LYS A 288 -15.16 -9.37 7.14
C LYS A 288 -15.75 -10.77 7.06
N VAL A 289 -15.50 -11.48 5.96
CA VAL A 289 -15.92 -12.88 5.85
C VAL A 289 -15.01 -13.74 6.71
N ASN A 290 -15.61 -14.53 7.62
CA ASN A 290 -14.88 -15.52 8.39
C ASN A 290 -14.64 -16.75 7.51
N LEU A 291 -13.41 -16.88 6.99
CA LEU A 291 -13.02 -18.00 6.15
C LEU A 291 -12.75 -19.25 7.00
N THR A 292 -13.31 -20.37 6.55
CA THR A 292 -12.95 -21.72 7.03
C THR A 292 -11.49 -22.07 6.71
N LEU A 293 -10.92 -23.05 7.42
CA LEU A 293 -9.56 -23.52 7.17
C LEU A 293 -9.38 -24.00 5.72
N TRP A 294 -10.37 -24.73 5.18
CA TRP A 294 -10.36 -25.17 3.78
C TRP A 294 -10.32 -23.98 2.81
N GLU A 295 -11.14 -22.94 3.02
CA GLU A 295 -11.14 -21.75 2.15
C GLU A 295 -9.81 -21.02 2.19
N ARG A 296 -9.19 -20.91 3.37
CA ARG A 296 -7.87 -20.31 3.54
C ARG A 296 -6.83 -21.08 2.75
N ASN A 297 -6.71 -22.39 2.98
CA ASN A 297 -5.74 -23.25 2.30
C ASN A 297 -5.97 -23.30 0.79
N ARG A 298 -7.23 -23.19 0.34
CA ARG A 298 -7.56 -23.15 -1.09
C ARG A 298 -7.11 -21.84 -1.76
N LEU A 299 -7.18 -20.73 -1.02
CA LEU A 299 -6.75 -19.42 -1.50
C LEU A 299 -5.23 -19.29 -1.55
N ALA A 300 -4.56 -19.64 -0.45
CA ALA A 300 -3.12 -19.82 -0.34
C ALA A 300 -2.81 -20.73 0.86
N GLU A 301 -1.96 -21.73 0.70
CA GLU A 301 -1.59 -22.66 1.76
C GLU A 301 -0.58 -21.95 2.66
N VAL A 302 -1.07 -21.27 3.69
CA VAL A 302 -0.21 -20.72 4.73
C VAL A 302 0.35 -21.90 5.52
N ARG A 303 1.57 -22.36 5.20
CA ARG A 303 2.28 -23.34 6.02
C ARG A 303 2.34 -22.78 7.44
N SER A 304 1.78 -23.51 8.39
CA SER A 304 1.92 -23.21 9.81
C SER A 304 3.40 -23.06 10.12
N ARG A 305 3.77 -21.89 10.65
CA ARG A 305 5.10 -21.47 11.09
C ARG A 305 6.01 -22.63 11.51
N ASP A 306 6.82 -23.10 10.57
CA ASP A 306 8.15 -23.61 10.87
C ASP A 306 9.16 -22.76 10.09
N LEU A 307 10.11 -22.20 10.84
CA LEU A 307 11.10 -21.21 10.43
C LEU A 307 12.18 -21.83 9.53
N SER A 308 11.83 -22.24 8.31
CA SER A 308 12.82 -22.56 7.29
C SER A 308 12.53 -21.74 6.03
N PRO A 309 13.55 -21.09 5.41
CA PRO A 309 13.38 -20.45 4.12
C PRO A 309 12.87 -21.49 3.11
N PRO A 310 11.99 -21.12 2.16
CA PRO A 310 11.77 -21.98 1.01
C PRO A 310 13.08 -22.06 0.23
N LEU A 311 13.80 -23.16 0.42
CA LEU A 311 14.78 -23.58 -0.55
C LEU A 311 13.98 -23.87 -1.83
N PHE A 312 14.16 -23.01 -2.83
CA PHE A 312 13.87 -23.32 -4.22
C PHE A 312 14.61 -24.62 -4.52
N HIS A 313 13.92 -25.75 -4.40
CA HIS A 313 14.30 -27.14 -4.73
C HIS A 313 13.75 -28.09 -3.66
N GLU A 314 12.43 -28.25 -3.62
CA GLU A 314 11.90 -29.56 -3.27
C GLU A 314 10.73 -29.91 -4.18
N GLN A 315 11.04 -30.82 -5.10
CA GLN A 315 10.17 -31.40 -6.09
C GLN A 315 9.07 -32.21 -5.38
N LYS A 316 7.93 -31.56 -5.06
CA LYS A 316 6.77 -32.24 -4.47
C LYS A 316 6.09 -33.12 -5.52
N ASN A 317 6.28 -34.43 -5.37
CA ASN A 317 5.44 -35.45 -5.98
C ASN A 317 3.98 -35.34 -5.48
N ASN A 318 3.08 -35.05 -6.43
CA ASN A 318 1.66 -35.45 -6.53
C ASN A 318 0.75 -35.44 -5.28
N THR A 319 -0.03 -34.35 -5.11
CA THR A 319 -1.51 -34.40 -5.08
C THR A 319 -2.13 -33.03 -5.47
N GLY A 320 -2.10 -32.70 -6.77
CA GLY A 320 -3.19 -32.05 -7.54
C GLY A 320 -3.95 -30.80 -7.06
N THR A 321 -3.63 -30.15 -5.94
CA THR A 321 -4.42 -29.02 -5.43
C THR A 321 -3.54 -27.79 -5.28
N ARG A 322 -3.09 -27.24 -6.42
CA ARG A 322 -2.40 -25.95 -6.42
C ARG A 322 -3.33 -24.86 -5.86
N GLU A 323 -2.79 -23.82 -5.25
CA GLU A 323 -3.59 -22.75 -4.65
C GLU A 323 -4.07 -21.74 -5.69
N VAL A 324 -5.16 -21.04 -5.38
CA VAL A 324 -5.76 -20.04 -6.28
C VAL A 324 -4.85 -18.83 -6.49
N ASN A 325 -4.19 -18.35 -5.44
CA ASN A 325 -3.31 -17.16 -5.49
C ASN A 325 -1.83 -17.53 -5.32
N SER A 326 -1.38 -18.63 -5.93
CA SER A 326 0.00 -19.13 -5.74
C SER A 326 1.10 -18.16 -6.19
N ALA A 327 0.89 -17.40 -7.26
CA ALA A 327 1.89 -16.43 -7.74
C ALA A 327 2.08 -15.31 -6.71
N ASP A 328 0.96 -14.80 -6.19
CA ASP A 328 0.99 -13.79 -5.12
C ASP A 328 1.54 -14.36 -3.80
N LEU A 329 1.34 -15.65 -3.51
CA LEU A 329 1.97 -16.30 -2.34
C LEU A 329 3.48 -16.33 -2.46
N LEU A 330 4.02 -16.83 -3.58
CA LEU A 330 5.47 -16.87 -3.82
C LEU A 330 6.09 -15.47 -3.71
N LEU A 331 5.44 -14.49 -4.33
CA LEU A 331 5.85 -13.09 -4.28
C LEU A 331 5.85 -12.55 -2.84
N TYR A 332 4.75 -12.75 -2.11
CA TYR A 332 4.59 -12.25 -0.74
C TYR A 332 5.60 -12.90 0.22
N GLU A 333 5.81 -14.21 0.15
CA GLU A 333 6.77 -14.91 1.01
C GLU A 333 8.20 -14.37 0.82
N HIS A 334 8.62 -14.21 -0.43
CA HIS A 334 9.93 -13.63 -0.77
C HIS A 334 10.09 -12.23 -0.20
N PHE A 335 9.18 -11.32 -0.54
CA PHE A 335 9.32 -9.92 -0.13
C PHE A 335 9.04 -9.68 1.35
N ASN A 336 8.24 -10.51 2.02
CA ASN A 336 8.12 -10.48 3.48
C ASN A 336 9.42 -10.91 4.17
N ALA A 337 10.15 -11.88 3.62
CA ALA A 337 11.49 -12.24 4.12
C ALA A 337 12.49 -11.09 3.93
N ARG A 338 12.50 -10.46 2.74
CA ARG A 338 13.34 -9.26 2.48
C ARG A 338 12.96 -8.06 3.35
N PHE A 339 11.67 -7.85 3.60
CA PHE A 339 11.17 -6.84 4.52
C PHE A 339 11.68 -7.07 5.94
N ARG A 340 11.61 -8.30 6.46
CA ARG A 340 12.15 -8.65 7.78
C ARG A 340 13.65 -8.41 7.89
N ALA A 341 14.41 -8.71 6.83
CA ALA A 341 15.83 -8.38 6.78
C ALA A 341 16.06 -6.87 6.89
N LYS A 342 15.32 -6.04 6.12
CA LYS A 342 15.39 -4.57 6.23
C LYS A 342 15.02 -4.06 7.63
N VAL A 343 14.03 -4.65 8.30
CA VAL A 343 13.67 -4.30 9.69
C VAL A 343 14.83 -4.61 10.64
N LYS A 344 15.48 -5.78 10.49
CA LYS A 344 16.64 -6.16 11.29
C LYS A 344 17.81 -5.21 11.07
N ASP A 345 18.10 -4.86 9.82
CA ASP A 345 19.18 -3.94 9.44
C ASP A 345 18.92 -2.52 9.96
N PHE A 346 17.66 -2.09 10.04
CA PHE A 346 17.27 -0.81 10.63
C PHE A 346 17.53 -0.75 12.15
N GLY A 347 17.52 -1.91 12.81
CA GLY A 347 17.79 -2.08 14.24
C GLY A 347 16.53 -2.04 15.11
N ASP A 348 16.36 -3.06 15.96
CA ASP A 348 15.16 -3.28 16.77
C ASP A 348 14.85 -2.12 17.73
N ASP A 349 15.87 -1.57 18.40
CA ASP A 349 15.69 -0.47 19.35
C ASP A 349 15.28 0.83 18.66
N ARG A 350 15.87 1.10 17.49
CA ARG A 350 15.52 2.26 16.68
C ARG A 350 14.10 2.11 16.15
N MET A 351 13.75 0.94 15.60
CA MET A 351 12.42 0.65 15.09
C MET A 351 11.34 0.83 16.16
N ARG A 352 11.57 0.29 17.36
CA ARG A 352 10.63 0.44 18.49
C ARG A 352 10.38 1.90 18.86
N ARG A 353 11.43 2.73 18.92
CA ARG A 353 11.28 4.16 19.21
C ARG A 353 10.50 4.88 18.12
N GLU A 354 10.89 4.72 16.87
CA GLU A 354 10.28 5.39 15.71
C GLU A 354 8.80 5.01 15.54
N VAL A 355 8.46 3.73 15.74
CA VAL A 355 7.06 3.27 15.72
C VAL A 355 6.27 3.83 16.89
N SER A 356 6.82 3.85 18.11
CA SER A 356 6.16 4.47 19.26
C SER A 356 5.84 5.95 18.99
N THR A 357 6.82 6.70 18.48
CA THR A 357 6.63 8.11 18.12
C THR A 357 5.58 8.28 17.01
N LEU A 358 5.51 7.36 16.04
CA LEU A 358 4.46 7.40 15.02
C LEU A 358 3.07 7.24 15.63
N LEU A 359 2.93 6.28 16.53
CA LEU A 359 1.65 5.98 17.19
C LEU A 359 1.19 7.17 18.03
N ASP A 360 2.08 7.77 18.81
CA ASP A 360 1.78 8.97 19.61
C ASP A 360 1.30 10.12 18.72
N LYS A 361 2.00 10.39 17.60
CA LYS A 361 1.60 11.44 16.66
C LYS A 361 0.30 11.14 15.93
N ASN A 362 0.03 9.88 15.60
CA ASN A 362 -1.25 9.47 15.02
C ASN A 362 -2.40 9.67 16.01
N SER A 363 -2.17 9.41 17.31
CA SER A 363 -3.14 9.70 18.38
C SER A 363 -3.38 11.19 18.53
N GLU A 364 -2.32 12.01 18.60
CA GLU A 364 -2.45 13.48 18.64
C GLU A 364 -3.23 14.03 17.44
N LEU A 365 -2.92 13.51 16.25
CA LEU A 365 -3.60 13.86 15.00
C LEU A 365 -5.07 13.46 15.03
N TYR A 366 -5.39 12.27 15.56
CA TYR A 366 -6.76 11.81 15.70
C TYR A 366 -7.55 12.74 16.64
N GLU A 367 -7.05 12.99 17.85
CA GLU A 367 -7.73 13.84 18.83
C GLU A 367 -7.93 15.28 18.33
N ARG A 368 -6.95 15.79 17.59
CA ARG A 368 -7.03 17.13 16.99
C ARG A 368 -8.04 17.19 15.85
N CYS A 369 -7.98 16.25 14.90
CA CYS A 369 -8.73 16.35 13.66
C CYS A 369 -10.14 15.73 13.73
N ILE A 370 -10.37 14.73 14.56
CA ILE A 370 -11.55 13.85 14.48
C ILE A 370 -12.50 14.13 15.63
N LYS A 371 -13.73 14.54 15.30
CA LYS A 371 -14.82 14.71 16.26
C LYS A 371 -15.56 13.41 16.54
N SER A 372 -15.82 12.64 15.50
CA SER A 372 -16.51 11.36 15.61
C SER A 372 -16.23 10.46 14.41
N VAL A 373 -16.52 9.18 14.58
CA VAL A 373 -16.53 8.20 13.50
C VAL A 373 -17.97 7.84 13.20
N THR A 374 -18.36 7.96 11.94
CA THR A 374 -19.67 7.52 11.45
C THR A 374 -19.54 6.17 10.76
N LEU A 375 -20.52 5.30 10.99
CA LEU A 375 -20.75 4.14 10.14
C LEU A 375 -21.43 4.65 8.86
N PRO A 376 -20.96 4.30 7.65
CA PRO A 376 -21.65 4.67 6.43
C PRO A 376 -23.11 4.22 6.44
N VAL A 377 -23.96 5.12 5.95
CA VAL A 377 -25.31 4.78 5.54
C VAL A 377 -25.21 3.86 4.33
N ASP A 378 -25.91 2.73 4.38
CA ASP A 378 -26.10 1.83 3.24
C ASP A 378 -26.51 2.63 1.99
N PRO A 379 -25.73 2.60 0.88
CA PRO A 379 -26.05 3.31 -0.35
C PRO A 379 -27.45 2.98 -0.88
N GLY A 380 -27.99 1.80 -0.56
CA GLY A 380 -29.34 1.37 -0.94
C GLY A 380 -30.48 2.20 -0.34
N LYS A 381 -30.24 2.95 0.75
CA LYS A 381 -31.27 3.82 1.37
C LYS A 381 -31.25 5.26 0.86
N ALA A 382 -30.11 5.75 0.34
CA ALA A 382 -30.00 7.11 -0.20
C ALA A 382 -30.60 7.26 -1.61
N TYR A 383 -30.65 6.16 -2.38
CA TYR A 383 -31.14 6.16 -3.77
C TYR A 383 -32.66 6.40 -3.89
N ASN A 384 -33.44 6.10 -2.85
CA ASN A 384 -34.90 6.22 -2.89
C ASN A 384 -35.44 7.64 -2.69
N ASN A 385 -34.59 8.63 -2.38
CA ASN A 385 -35.02 10.01 -2.09
C ASN A 385 -34.70 11.04 -3.18
N PHE A 386 -34.04 10.66 -4.28
CA PHE A 386 -33.75 11.59 -5.38
C PHE A 386 -34.54 11.19 -6.64
N ASN A 387 -35.77 11.69 -6.71
CA ASN A 387 -36.53 11.67 -7.95
C ASN A 387 -36.15 12.88 -8.82
N SER A 388 -35.93 12.60 -10.10
CA SER A 388 -35.91 13.53 -11.25
C SER A 388 -34.75 14.54 -11.38
N SER A 389 -33.67 14.13 -12.04
CA SER A 389 -33.12 14.87 -13.20
C SER A 389 -32.30 13.93 -14.08
N LYS A 390 -32.62 13.89 -15.38
CA LYS A 390 -31.94 13.08 -16.40
C LYS A 390 -30.46 13.44 -16.60
N GLU A 391 -29.98 14.54 -16.01
CA GLU A 391 -28.56 14.96 -16.07
C GLU A 391 -27.67 14.24 -15.06
N ILE A 392 -28.20 13.80 -13.91
CA ILE A 392 -27.43 13.04 -12.91
C ILE A 392 -27.12 11.62 -13.43
N SER A 393 -27.95 11.09 -14.32
CA SER A 393 -27.79 9.74 -14.91
C SER A 393 -26.51 9.59 -15.77
N ARG A 394 -25.89 10.69 -16.21
CA ARG A 394 -24.61 10.67 -16.95
C ARG A 394 -23.39 10.87 -16.04
N LEU A 395 -23.52 11.60 -14.94
CA LEU A 395 -22.47 11.81 -13.95
C LEU A 395 -22.33 10.63 -12.95
N VAL A 396 -23.36 9.79 -12.81
CA VAL A 396 -23.42 8.68 -11.83
C VAL A 396 -23.14 7.31 -12.48
N ARG A 397 -22.37 7.24 -13.58
CA ARG A 397 -21.83 5.94 -14.07
C ARG A 397 -20.51 5.53 -13.41
N TYR A 398 -19.90 6.40 -12.63
CA TYR A 398 -18.87 6.04 -11.66
C TYR A 398 -19.52 5.90 -10.28
N VAL A 399 -20.41 4.93 -10.16
CA VAL A 399 -20.80 4.41 -8.83
C VAL A 399 -19.55 3.69 -8.33
N GLU A 400 -18.92 4.20 -7.27
CA GLU A 400 -18.02 3.38 -6.44
C GLU A 400 -18.70 2.02 -6.26
N PRO A 401 -18.04 0.87 -6.56
CA PRO A 401 -18.66 -0.43 -6.40
C PRO A 401 -19.25 -0.52 -4.98
N SER A 402 -20.58 -0.45 -4.92
CA SER A 402 -21.34 -0.22 -3.70
C SER A 402 -21.55 -1.56 -3.01
N ARG A 403 -21.25 -1.61 -1.68
CA ARG A 403 -21.77 -2.53 -0.63
C ARG A 403 -20.96 -2.54 0.68
N HIS A 404 -19.83 -1.81 0.80
CA HIS A 404 -18.94 -1.89 1.98
C HIS A 404 -19.15 -0.74 2.96
N VAL A 405 -19.44 -1.11 4.21
CA VAL A 405 -19.49 -0.18 5.34
C VAL A 405 -18.06 0.02 5.86
N CYS A 406 -17.39 1.05 5.36
CA CYS A 406 -16.09 1.51 5.83
C CYS A 406 -16.23 2.73 6.75
N SER A 407 -15.62 2.74 7.92
CA SER A 407 -15.69 3.90 8.82
C SER A 407 -15.35 5.23 8.12
N ARG A 408 -16.14 6.28 8.38
CA ARG A 408 -15.88 7.64 7.89
C ARG A 408 -15.62 8.58 9.07
N TYR A 409 -14.57 9.37 8.96
CA TYR A 409 -14.23 10.37 9.96
C TYR A 409 -15.05 11.65 9.75
N VAL A 410 -15.59 12.18 10.84
CA VAL A 410 -16.15 13.52 10.91
C VAL A 410 -15.10 14.42 11.54
N LEU A 411 -14.77 15.50 10.85
CA LEU A 411 -13.77 16.45 11.29
C LEU A 411 -14.29 17.32 12.45
N ASN A 412 -13.37 17.85 13.25
CA ASN A 412 -13.68 18.75 14.36
C ASN A 412 -14.17 20.13 13.88
N ASP A 413 -15.21 20.67 14.54
CA ASP A 413 -15.87 21.92 14.12
C ASP A 413 -14.95 23.15 14.31
N ASN A 414 -13.97 23.03 15.22
CA ASN A 414 -13.02 24.09 15.56
C ASN A 414 -11.79 24.13 14.64
N LEU A 415 -11.79 23.37 13.55
CA LEU A 415 -10.72 23.44 12.55
C LEU A 415 -10.93 24.70 11.70
N GLY A 416 -10.01 25.65 11.81
CA GLY A 416 -9.97 26.77 10.87
C GLY A 416 -9.72 26.26 9.44
N GLU A 417 -10.09 27.07 8.43
CA GLU A 417 -9.78 26.81 7.01
C GLU A 417 -8.29 26.53 6.74
N LEU A 418 -7.42 26.95 7.67
CA LEU A 418 -5.97 26.85 7.59
C LEU A 418 -5.37 25.52 8.10
N ASP A 419 -6.12 24.61 8.73
CA ASP A 419 -5.56 23.31 9.14
C ASP A 419 -5.45 22.35 7.95
N TYR A 420 -4.42 22.58 7.14
CA TYR A 420 -4.15 21.83 5.93
C TYR A 420 -4.14 20.32 6.17
N VAL A 421 -3.53 19.85 7.26
CA VAL A 421 -3.38 18.41 7.53
C VAL A 421 -4.75 17.79 7.81
N CYS A 422 -5.54 18.36 8.72
CA CYS A 422 -6.86 17.81 9.02
C CYS A 422 -7.82 17.87 7.82
N ASN A 423 -7.74 18.94 7.03
CA ASN A 423 -8.60 19.11 5.85
C ASN A 423 -8.27 18.15 4.71
N HIS A 424 -7.06 17.57 4.66
CA HIS A 424 -6.64 16.67 3.58
C HIS A 424 -6.46 15.21 4.00
N ILE A 425 -6.30 14.92 5.29
CA ILE A 425 -6.08 13.56 5.79
C ILE A 425 -7.30 12.66 5.68
N THR A 426 -8.52 13.22 5.62
CA THR A 426 -9.76 12.48 5.46
C THR A 426 -10.35 12.58 4.05
N LEU A 427 -9.69 13.31 3.12
CA LEU A 427 -10.20 13.47 1.77
C LEU A 427 -10.22 12.14 1.02
N ALA A 428 -11.36 11.86 0.39
CA ALA A 428 -11.51 10.75 -0.52
C ALA A 428 -10.56 10.90 -1.73
N GLU A 429 -10.02 9.78 -2.20
CA GLU A 429 -9.01 9.73 -3.26
C GLU A 429 -9.45 10.48 -4.53
N LEU A 430 -10.69 10.28 -4.99
CA LEU A 430 -11.19 10.92 -6.21
C LEU A 430 -11.26 12.44 -6.06
N THR A 431 -11.80 12.92 -4.95
CA THR A 431 -11.89 14.35 -4.63
C THR A 431 -10.50 14.97 -4.54
N PHE A 432 -9.57 14.32 -3.83
CA PHE A 432 -8.22 14.86 -3.69
C PHE A 432 -7.48 14.84 -5.03
N THR A 433 -7.64 13.78 -5.84
CA THR A 433 -7.05 13.68 -7.18
C THR A 433 -7.55 14.80 -8.09
N GLU A 434 -8.83 15.15 -8.04
CA GLU A 434 -9.38 16.27 -8.80
C GLU A 434 -8.74 17.61 -8.42
N GLN A 435 -8.53 17.85 -7.11
CA GLN A 435 -7.85 19.04 -6.63
C GLN A 435 -6.41 19.12 -7.14
N LEU A 436 -5.65 18.01 -7.09
CA LEU A 436 -4.30 17.96 -7.63
C LEU A 436 -4.28 18.23 -9.13
N ARG A 437 -5.19 17.59 -9.87
CA ARG A 437 -5.30 17.74 -11.33
C ARG A 437 -5.58 19.17 -11.72
N THR A 438 -6.56 19.81 -11.06
CA THR A 438 -6.92 21.21 -11.31
C THR A 438 -5.74 22.15 -11.03
N ARG A 439 -5.07 21.97 -9.90
CA ARG A 439 -3.90 22.79 -9.53
C ARG A 439 -2.74 22.61 -10.51
N GLN A 440 -2.44 21.37 -10.89
CA GLN A 440 -1.36 21.09 -11.84
C GLN A 440 -1.68 21.63 -13.24
N ALA A 441 -2.90 21.43 -13.74
CA ALA A 441 -3.31 21.94 -15.03
C ALA A 441 -3.21 23.48 -15.10
N GLU A 442 -3.64 24.17 -14.03
CA GLU A 442 -3.47 25.61 -13.94
C GLU A 442 -2.00 26.04 -13.88
N LYS A 443 -1.17 25.32 -13.12
CA LYS A 443 0.28 25.54 -13.08
C LYS A 443 0.90 25.40 -14.48
N MET A 444 0.56 24.34 -15.23
CA MET A 444 1.06 24.14 -16.59
C MET A 444 0.58 25.22 -17.55
N ARG A 445 -0.68 25.65 -17.44
CA ARG A 445 -1.26 26.74 -18.24
C ARG A 445 -0.55 28.08 -17.99
N VAL A 446 -0.14 28.35 -16.76
CA VAL A 446 0.62 29.58 -16.43
C VAL A 446 2.05 29.49 -16.97
N LEU A 447 2.73 28.35 -16.77
CA LEU A 447 4.09 28.14 -17.27
C LEU A 447 4.16 28.26 -18.80
N SER A 448 3.23 27.66 -19.54
CA SER A 448 3.21 27.75 -21.00
C SER A 448 3.02 29.19 -21.51
N LYS A 449 2.30 30.04 -20.77
CA LYS A 449 2.14 31.46 -21.08
C LYS A 449 3.43 32.24 -20.83
N ILE A 450 4.15 31.92 -19.75
CA ILE A 450 5.43 32.57 -19.43
C ILE A 450 6.48 32.20 -20.49
N GLU A 451 6.59 30.92 -20.86
CA GLU A 451 7.49 30.47 -21.93
C GLU A 451 7.16 31.12 -23.27
N GLY A 452 5.87 31.20 -23.62
CA GLY A 452 5.43 31.92 -24.83
C GLY A 452 5.77 33.41 -24.82
N PHE A 453 5.76 34.06 -23.65
CA PHE A 453 6.19 35.45 -23.50
C PHE A 453 7.70 35.61 -23.62
N LEU A 454 8.49 34.71 -23.01
CA LEU A 454 9.95 34.73 -23.08
C LEU A 454 10.48 34.38 -24.48
N ALA A 455 9.73 33.59 -25.25
CA ALA A 455 10.05 33.24 -26.64
C ALA A 455 9.56 34.28 -27.66
N TRP A 456 8.80 35.30 -27.22
CA TRP A 456 8.33 36.36 -28.10
C TRP A 456 9.44 37.36 -28.37
N ASP A 457 9.99 37.32 -29.58
CA ASP A 457 10.91 38.34 -30.07
C ASP A 457 10.07 39.48 -30.69
N PRO A 458 10.12 40.72 -30.15
CA PRO A 458 9.36 41.82 -30.72
C PRO A 458 9.78 42.06 -32.17
N PRO A 459 8.85 42.26 -33.11
CA PRO A 459 9.20 42.65 -34.47
C PRO A 459 10.03 43.93 -34.41
N GLY A 460 11.21 43.87 -35.03
CA GLY A 460 12.29 44.84 -34.87
C GLY A 460 11.83 46.30 -34.90
N THR A 461 12.40 47.08 -34.00
CA THR A 461 12.37 48.55 -34.05
C THR A 461 12.91 48.99 -35.41
N ILE A 462 12.00 49.51 -36.26
CA ILE A 462 12.30 50.14 -37.55
C ILE A 462 12.99 51.48 -37.32
#